data_AF-A0A3M7RW62-F1
#
_entry.id   AF-A0A3M7RW62-F1
#
_cell.length_a   1.000
_cell.length_b   1.000
_cell.length_c   1.000
_cell.angle_alpha   90.00
_cell.angle_beta   90.00
_cell.angle_gamma   90.00
#
_symmetry.space_group_name_H-M   'P 1'
#
loop_
_entity.id
_entity.type
_entity.pdbx_description
1 polymer ?
#
loop_
_entity_poly.entity_id
_entity_poly.type
_entity_poly.pdbx_seq_one_letter_code
_entity_poly.pdbx_strand_id
1 'polypeptide(L)'
;MQNSSESEKDFNHFFRQDILKLLNNFYQLKSFRFEQFLTIWNEMKFYQLFCIPRFFPFDYRYYMKDLLKIGSEYLYDEELYPEVRTGALYVIYAIYFNQSNRPRTKVPVSTEQWIQILKFVDFLNQAEHVDAEYVFRHLLHSDAFEFCSFF
;
A
#
# COMPACT_ATOMS: atom_id res chain seq x y z
N MET A 1 -11.42 -26.51 -8.26
CA MET A 1 -11.82 -25.12 -7.93
C MET A 1 -11.70 -24.81 -6.44
N GLN A 2 -11.75 -25.78 -5.51
CA GLN A 2 -11.55 -25.54 -4.07
C GLN A 2 -10.08 -25.21 -3.66
N ASN A 3 -9.07 -25.78 -4.32
CA ASN A 3 -7.65 -25.54 -3.95
C ASN A 3 -7.13 -24.12 -4.28
N SER A 4 -7.79 -23.37 -5.15
CA SER A 4 -7.34 -22.03 -5.57
C SER A 4 -7.75 -20.93 -4.58
N SER A 5 -8.88 -21.09 -3.89
CA SER A 5 -9.36 -20.11 -2.91
C SER A 5 -8.65 -20.22 -1.55
N GLU A 6 -8.08 -21.38 -1.25
CA GLU A 6 -7.36 -21.61 0.01
C GLU A 6 -5.93 -21.06 -0.08
N SER A 7 -5.24 -21.30 -1.20
CA SER A 7 -3.90 -20.74 -1.45
C SER A 7 -3.90 -19.21 -1.56
N GLU A 8 -4.98 -18.60 -2.06
CA GLU A 8 -5.15 -17.14 -2.10
C GLU A 8 -5.30 -16.54 -0.70
N LYS A 9 -6.06 -17.19 0.19
CA LYS A 9 -6.19 -16.78 1.60
C LYS A 9 -4.88 -16.89 2.34
N ASP A 10 -4.15 -17.98 2.12
CA ASP A 10 -2.82 -18.18 2.71
C ASP A 10 -1.84 -17.12 2.22
N PHE A 11 -1.81 -16.83 0.91
CA PHE A 11 -0.98 -15.77 0.35
C PHE A 11 -1.30 -14.40 0.97
N ASN A 12 -2.57 -14.02 1.02
CA ASN A 12 -3.00 -12.75 1.60
C ASN A 12 -2.64 -12.66 3.09
N HIS A 13 -2.73 -13.77 3.82
CA HIS A 13 -2.27 -13.84 5.21
C HIS A 13 -0.77 -13.60 5.35
N PHE A 14 0.06 -14.28 4.55
CA PHE A 14 1.51 -14.09 4.59
C PHE A 14 1.93 -12.69 4.14
N PHE A 15 1.29 -12.15 3.09
CA PHE A 15 1.56 -10.79 2.63
C PHE A 15 1.26 -9.74 3.70
N ARG A 16 0.17 -9.90 4.46
CA ARG A 16 -0.12 -9.04 5.62
C ARG A 16 1.00 -9.07 6.66
N GLN A 17 1.51 -10.26 6.98
CA GLN A 17 2.62 -10.38 7.93
C GLN A 17 3.88 -9.68 7.41
N ASP A 18 4.18 -9.81 6.13
CA ASP A 18 5.33 -9.14 5.50
C ASP A 18 5.16 -7.61 5.51
N ILE A 19 3.96 -7.11 5.21
CA ILE A 19 3.63 -5.68 5.32
C ILE A 19 3.78 -5.19 6.76
N LEU A 20 3.23 -5.91 7.75
CA LEU A 20 3.38 -5.56 9.16
C LEU A 20 4.86 -5.48 9.57
N LYS A 21 5.67 -6.44 9.12
CA LYS A 21 7.11 -6.45 9.38
C LYS A 21 7.81 -5.27 8.72
N LEU A 22 7.48 -4.95 7.47
CA LEU A 22 8.01 -3.80 6.76
C LEU A 22 7.67 -2.48 7.47
N LEU A 23 6.40 -2.31 7.84
CA LEU A 23 5.93 -1.10 8.52
C LEU A 23 6.52 -0.97 9.92
N ASN A 24 6.67 -2.07 10.66
CA ASN A 24 7.34 -2.04 11.96
C ASN A 24 8.82 -1.65 11.82
N ASN A 25 9.54 -2.21 10.84
CA ASN A 25 10.93 -1.82 10.57
C ASN A 25 11.03 -0.32 10.25
N PHE A 26 10.11 0.21 9.46
CA PHE A 26 10.08 1.63 9.11
C PHE A 26 9.75 2.51 10.32
N TYR A 27 8.79 2.10 11.15
CA TYR A 27 8.46 2.78 12.41
C TYR A 27 9.67 2.87 13.35
N GLN A 28 10.48 1.81 13.47
CA GLN A 28 11.68 1.83 14.32
C GLN A 28 12.73 2.87 13.86
N LEU A 29 12.74 3.25 12.57
CA LEU A 29 13.64 4.29 12.07
C LEU A 29 13.23 5.71 12.50
N LYS A 30 12.01 5.90 12.99
CA LYS A 30 11.45 7.20 13.37
C LYS A 30 11.60 8.25 12.25
N SER A 31 11.37 7.80 11.02
CA SER A 31 11.59 8.58 9.80
C SER A 31 10.33 8.66 8.97
N PHE A 32 10.19 9.78 8.26
CA PHE A 32 9.14 9.99 7.27
C PHE A 32 9.71 10.02 5.85
N ARG A 33 11.02 9.78 5.67
CA ARG A 33 11.71 9.93 4.39
C ARG A 33 11.47 8.72 3.49
N PHE A 34 11.14 8.96 2.22
CA PHE A 34 10.88 7.89 1.27
C PHE A 34 12.13 7.03 1.00
N GLU A 35 13.31 7.64 1.02
CA GLU A 35 14.59 6.94 0.84
C GLU A 35 14.81 5.84 1.89
N GLN A 36 14.50 6.13 3.17
CA GLN A 36 14.64 5.16 4.26
C GLN A 36 13.65 4.00 4.11
N PHE A 37 12.43 4.30 3.67
CA PHE A 37 11.46 3.28 3.29
C PHE A 37 11.97 2.39 2.16
N LEU A 38 12.56 2.97 1.11
CA LEU A 38 13.09 2.23 -0.03
C LEU A 38 14.21 1.27 0.36
N THR A 39 15.06 1.63 1.33
CA THR A 39 16.09 0.73 1.86
C THR A 39 15.45 -0.55 2.40
N ILE A 40 14.46 -0.43 3.28
CA ILE A 40 13.75 -1.58 3.86
C ILE A 40 13.02 -2.38 2.77
N TRP A 41 12.34 -1.69 1.85
CA TRP A 41 11.62 -2.32 0.73
C TRP A 41 12.55 -3.21 -0.11
N ASN A 42 13.77 -2.73 -0.39
CA ASN A 42 14.76 -3.46 -1.16
C ASN A 42 15.40 -4.60 -0.37
N GLU A 43 15.73 -4.39 0.91
CA GLU A 43 16.26 -5.43 1.80
C GLU A 43 15.30 -6.60 1.95
N MET A 44 14.00 -6.30 2.08
CA MET A 44 12.93 -7.30 2.14
C MET A 44 12.52 -7.85 0.76
N LYS A 45 13.14 -7.37 -0.33
CA LYS A 45 12.93 -7.85 -1.71
C LYS A 45 11.49 -7.73 -2.20
N PHE A 46 10.75 -6.70 -1.78
CA PHE A 46 9.35 -6.50 -2.18
C PHE A 46 9.16 -6.30 -3.70
N TYR A 47 10.23 -6.00 -4.46
CA TYR A 47 10.18 -6.01 -5.93
C TYR A 47 9.77 -7.37 -6.53
N GLN A 48 9.89 -8.47 -5.77
CA GLN A 48 9.47 -9.79 -6.21
C GLN A 48 7.94 -9.92 -6.35
N LEU A 49 7.15 -9.08 -5.66
CA LEU A 49 5.69 -9.09 -5.75
C LEU A 49 5.19 -8.95 -7.20
N PHE A 50 5.88 -8.16 -8.01
CA PHE A 50 5.52 -7.93 -9.41
C PHE A 50 5.83 -9.14 -10.31
N CYS A 51 6.58 -10.13 -9.80
CA CYS A 51 7.01 -11.32 -10.53
C CYS A 51 6.16 -12.56 -10.22
N ILE A 52 5.53 -12.61 -9.04
CA ILE A 52 4.82 -13.78 -8.50
C ILE A 52 3.69 -14.30 -9.42
N PRO A 53 2.83 -13.45 -10.03
CA PRO A 53 1.73 -13.95 -10.86
C PRO A 53 2.17 -14.75 -12.09
N ARG A 54 3.46 -14.75 -12.44
CA ARG A 54 4.01 -15.62 -13.51
C ARG A 54 4.06 -17.10 -13.13
N PHE A 55 3.97 -17.41 -11.83
CA PHE A 55 4.15 -18.75 -11.28
C PHE A 55 2.86 -19.33 -10.67
N PHE A 56 1.78 -18.55 -10.61
CA PHE A 56 0.50 -18.94 -10.02
C PHE A 56 -0.66 -18.60 -10.97
N PRO A 57 -1.76 -19.35 -10.94
CA PRO A 57 -2.94 -19.09 -11.78
C PRO A 57 -3.79 -17.93 -11.23
N PHE A 58 -3.17 -16.85 -10.74
CA PHE A 58 -3.88 -15.66 -10.28
C PHE A 58 -4.18 -14.73 -11.46
N ASP A 59 -5.38 -14.16 -11.48
CA ASP A 59 -5.61 -12.97 -12.30
C ASP A 59 -4.78 -11.83 -11.70
N TYR A 60 -3.83 -11.31 -12.48
CA TYR A 60 -2.93 -10.25 -12.04
C TYR A 60 -3.69 -9.01 -11.55
N ARG A 61 -4.86 -8.69 -12.09
CA ARG A 61 -5.65 -7.53 -11.66
C ARG A 61 -6.23 -7.72 -10.26
N TYR A 62 -6.80 -8.90 -9.98
CA TYR A 62 -7.31 -9.23 -8.65
C TYR A 62 -6.17 -9.31 -7.65
N TYR A 63 -5.05 -9.94 -8.01
CA TYR A 63 -3.84 -9.96 -7.21
C TYR A 63 -3.37 -8.55 -6.82
N MET A 64 -3.23 -7.64 -7.80
CA MET A 64 -2.82 -6.26 -7.50
C MET A 64 -3.86 -5.50 -6.68
N LYS A 65 -5.15 -5.78 -6.87
CA LYS A 65 -6.23 -5.16 -6.08
C LYS A 65 -6.12 -5.58 -4.61
N ASP A 66 -5.84 -6.84 -4.34
CA ASP A 66 -5.63 -7.36 -2.99
C ASP A 66 -4.36 -6.77 -2.34
N LEU A 67 -3.25 -6.69 -3.07
CA LEU A 67 -2.04 -6.06 -2.54
C LEU A 67 -2.28 -4.59 -2.17
N LEU A 68 -2.95 -3.82 -3.04
CA LEU A 68 -3.28 -2.43 -2.79
C LEU A 68 -4.27 -2.28 -1.62
N LYS A 69 -5.27 -3.16 -1.54
CA LYS A 69 -6.23 -3.20 -0.43
C LYS A 69 -5.49 -3.42 0.89
N ILE A 70 -4.72 -4.51 1.00
CA ILE A 70 -3.94 -4.84 2.21
C ILE A 70 -2.97 -3.72 2.58
N GLY A 71 -2.25 -3.16 1.62
CA GLY A 71 -1.32 -2.05 1.86
C GLY A 71 -2.04 -0.79 2.37
N SER A 72 -3.25 -0.52 1.89
CA SER A 72 -4.02 0.67 2.26
C SER A 72 -4.67 0.58 3.65
N GLU A 73 -4.83 -0.60 4.22
CA GLU A 73 -5.50 -0.78 5.52
C GLU A 73 -4.83 -0.01 6.66
N TYR A 74 -3.51 0.10 6.62
CA TYR A 74 -2.71 0.80 7.62
C TYR A 74 -2.65 2.32 7.38
N LEU A 75 -3.18 2.83 6.26
CA LEU A 75 -3.12 4.25 5.92
C LEU A 75 -4.24 5.06 6.59
N TYR A 76 -5.46 4.50 6.63
CA TYR A 76 -6.64 5.21 7.13
C TYR A 76 -6.99 4.90 8.59
N ASP A 77 -6.23 4.03 9.26
CA ASP A 77 -6.39 3.74 10.68
C ASP A 77 -5.82 4.88 11.54
N GLU A 78 -6.69 5.56 12.28
CA GLU A 78 -6.35 6.70 13.14
C GLU A 78 -5.61 6.29 14.42
N GLU A 79 -5.69 5.02 14.84
CA GLU A 79 -5.05 4.51 16.05
C GLU A 79 -3.55 4.21 15.83
N LEU A 80 -3.12 4.12 14.57
CA LEU A 80 -1.74 3.84 14.21
C LEU A 80 -0.85 5.09 14.25
N TYR A 81 0.41 4.88 14.61
CA TYR A 81 1.43 5.93 14.61
C TYR A 81 1.62 6.56 13.22
N PRO A 82 1.87 7.87 13.12
CA PRO A 82 2.06 8.56 11.85
C PRO A 82 3.14 7.95 10.94
N GLU A 83 4.23 7.40 11.49
CA GLU A 83 5.28 6.74 10.73
C GLU A 83 4.76 5.46 10.07
N VAL A 84 3.92 4.67 10.75
CA VAL A 84 3.29 3.45 10.20
C VAL A 84 2.37 3.82 9.04
N ARG A 85 1.53 4.84 9.24
CA ARG A 85 0.61 5.34 8.20
C ARG A 85 1.37 5.92 7.00
N THR A 86 2.50 6.59 7.24
CA THR A 86 3.41 7.07 6.18
C THR A 86 4.04 5.92 5.41
N GLY A 87 4.48 4.87 6.10
CA GLY A 87 4.97 3.65 5.47
C GLY A 87 3.90 3.00 4.58
N ALA A 88 2.65 2.97 5.03
CA ALA A 88 1.52 2.44 4.26
C ALA A 88 1.27 3.25 2.97
N LEU A 89 1.37 4.59 3.05
CA LEU A 89 1.32 5.47 1.89
C LEU A 89 2.42 5.14 0.87
N TYR A 90 3.63 4.86 1.35
CA TYR A 90 4.75 4.46 0.49
C TYR A 90 4.60 3.06 -0.10
N VAL A 91 4.00 2.12 0.62
CA VAL A 91 3.64 0.79 0.11
C VAL A 91 2.68 0.93 -1.08
N ILE A 92 1.57 1.66 -0.93
CA ILE A 92 0.59 1.81 -2.01
C ILE A 92 1.21 2.52 -3.22
N TYR A 93 2.09 3.49 -2.98
CA TYR A 93 2.85 4.17 -4.03
C TYR A 93 3.74 3.21 -4.81
N ALA A 94 4.56 2.43 -4.10
CA ALA A 94 5.48 1.47 -4.71
C ALA A 94 4.73 0.40 -5.51
N ILE A 95 3.61 -0.13 -4.99
CA ILE A 95 2.79 -1.13 -5.70
C ILE A 95 2.12 -0.49 -6.93
N TYR A 96 1.49 0.66 -6.76
CA TYR A 96 0.70 1.28 -7.82
C TYR A 96 1.54 1.64 -9.05
N PHE A 97 2.74 2.20 -8.88
CA PHE A 97 3.55 2.65 -10.01
C PHE A 97 4.35 1.53 -10.68
N ASN A 98 4.66 0.44 -9.97
CA ASN A 98 5.44 -0.69 -10.52
C ASN A 98 4.59 -1.81 -11.13
N GLN A 99 3.26 -1.76 -11.02
CA GLN A 99 2.40 -2.75 -11.65
C GLN A 99 2.47 -2.71 -13.20
N SER A 100 2.41 -3.87 -13.83
CA SER A 100 2.42 -4.00 -15.29
C SER A 100 1.05 -3.81 -15.95
N ASN A 101 -0.02 -3.79 -15.15
CA ASN A 101 -1.40 -3.63 -15.64
C ASN A 101 -1.63 -2.33 -16.42
N ARG A 102 -2.34 -2.44 -17.55
CA ARG A 102 -2.81 -1.30 -18.35
C ARG A 102 -4.29 -1.53 -18.70
N PRO A 103 -5.23 -0.71 -18.18
CA PRO A 103 -5.04 0.35 -17.19
C PRO A 103 -4.55 -0.18 -15.84
N ARG A 104 -3.92 0.68 -15.02
CA ARG A 104 -3.45 0.32 -13.67
C ARG A 104 -4.63 0.00 -12.76
N THR A 105 -4.50 -1.04 -11.93
CA THR A 105 -5.42 -1.32 -10.84
C THR A 105 -5.32 -0.20 -9.81
N LYS A 106 -6.48 0.30 -9.36
CA LYS A 106 -6.62 1.39 -8.41
C LYS A 106 -6.74 0.88 -6.98
N VAL A 107 -6.41 1.72 -6.02
CA VAL A 107 -6.60 1.49 -4.58
C VAL A 107 -8.09 1.63 -4.27
N PRO A 108 -8.78 0.58 -3.79
CA PRO A 108 -10.16 0.69 -3.38
C PRO A 108 -10.26 1.46 -2.06
N VAL A 109 -11.10 2.50 -2.02
CA VAL A 109 -11.27 3.35 -0.83
C VAL A 109 -12.75 3.69 -0.62
N SER A 110 -13.24 3.64 0.63
CA SER A 110 -14.57 4.13 1.00
C SER A 110 -14.56 5.65 1.26
N THR A 111 -15.74 6.28 1.29
CA THR A 111 -15.85 7.71 1.60
C THR A 111 -15.26 8.04 2.98
N GLU A 112 -15.50 7.19 3.98
CA GLU A 112 -15.01 7.35 5.35
C GLU A 112 -13.48 7.22 5.38
N GLN A 113 -12.93 6.19 4.74
CA GLN A 113 -11.49 5.99 4.63
C GLN A 113 -10.82 7.16 3.93
N TRP A 114 -11.44 7.69 2.87
CA TRP A 114 -10.93 8.85 2.14
C TRP A 114 -10.83 10.09 3.04
N ILE A 115 -11.84 10.36 3.86
CA ILE A 115 -11.80 11.46 4.84
C ILE A 115 -10.61 11.29 5.79
N GLN A 116 -10.34 10.06 6.26
CA GLN A 116 -9.19 9.81 7.15
C GLN A 116 -7.84 9.98 6.46
N ILE A 117 -7.75 9.60 5.18
CA ILE A 117 -6.56 9.84 4.37
C ILE A 117 -6.33 11.35 4.23
N LEU A 118 -7.37 12.14 3.94
CA LEU A 118 -7.25 13.59 3.79
C LEU A 118 -6.79 14.28 5.08
N LYS A 119 -7.36 13.92 6.23
CA LYS A 119 -6.91 14.44 7.54
C LYS A 119 -5.43 14.13 7.80
N PHE A 120 -5.00 12.92 7.44
CA PHE A 120 -3.61 12.52 7.62
C PHE A 120 -2.66 13.26 6.71
N VAL A 121 -3.05 13.50 5.46
CA VAL A 121 -2.25 14.32 4.52
C VAL A 121 -2.14 15.76 5.00
N ASP A 122 -3.21 16.33 5.57
CA ASP A 122 -3.17 17.66 6.19
C ASP A 122 -2.16 17.71 7.36
N PHE A 123 -2.15 16.69 8.22
CA PHE A 123 -1.11 16.54 9.24
C PHE A 123 0.30 16.48 8.65
N LEU A 124 0.52 15.68 7.60
CA LEU A 124 1.83 15.56 6.94
C LEU A 124 2.29 16.90 6.33
N ASN A 125 1.36 17.68 5.78
CA ASN A 125 1.64 19.01 5.25
C ASN A 125 2.05 19.98 6.36
N GLN A 126 1.27 20.04 7.45
CA GLN A 126 1.56 20.90 8.60
C GLN A 126 2.89 20.54 9.29
N ALA A 127 3.27 19.26 9.29
CA ALA A 127 4.53 18.77 9.82
C ALA A 127 5.71 18.85 8.81
N GLU A 128 5.50 19.44 7.63
CA GLU A 128 6.50 19.60 6.56
C GLU A 128 7.13 18.27 6.10
N HIS A 129 6.37 17.18 6.09
CA HIS A 129 6.78 15.90 5.54
C HIS A 129 6.61 15.85 4.02
N VAL A 130 7.43 16.67 3.33
CA VAL A 130 7.32 16.95 1.88
C VAL A 130 7.33 15.69 1.01
N ASP A 131 8.12 14.68 1.35
CA ASP A 131 8.19 13.42 0.59
C ASP A 131 6.82 12.69 0.58
N ALA A 132 6.20 12.57 1.76
CA ALA A 132 4.93 11.89 1.94
C ALA A 132 3.80 12.67 1.27
N GLU A 133 3.80 14.00 1.42
CA GLU A 133 2.86 14.89 0.74
C GLU A 133 2.99 14.80 -0.79
N TYR A 134 4.22 14.79 -1.31
CA TYR A 134 4.49 14.61 -2.74
C TYR A 134 3.96 13.26 -3.24
N VAL A 135 4.24 12.17 -2.52
CA VAL A 135 3.76 10.84 -2.87
C VAL A 135 2.23 10.81 -2.97
N PHE A 136 1.53 11.37 -1.98
CA PHE A 136 0.07 11.44 -2.02
C PHE A 136 -0.44 12.23 -3.23
N ARG A 137 0.14 13.42 -3.48
CA ARG A 137 -0.23 14.24 -4.63
C ARG A 137 0.01 13.54 -5.96
N HIS A 138 1.10 12.79 -6.08
CA HIS A 138 1.41 12.04 -7.28
C HIS A 138 0.42 10.89 -7.52
N LEU A 139 0.00 10.18 -6.46
CA LEU A 139 -1.08 9.19 -6.53
C LEU A 139 -2.41 9.82 -6.98
N LEU A 140 -2.77 10.96 -6.39
CA LEU A 140 -4.00 11.67 -6.73
C LEU A 140 -4.01 12.12 -8.21
N HIS A 141 -2.93 12.76 -8.66
CA HIS A 141 -2.79 13.20 -10.06
C HIS A 141 -2.77 12.03 -11.05
N SER A 142 -2.37 10.84 -10.60
CA SER A 142 -2.34 9.63 -11.42
C SER A 142 -3.67 8.85 -11.42
N ASP A 143 -4.73 9.39 -10.81
CA ASP A 143 -6.04 8.74 -10.69
C ASP A 143 -5.93 7.33 -10.05
N ALA A 144 -5.13 7.25 -8.97
CA ALA A 144 -4.80 5.99 -8.32
C ALA A 144 -5.90 5.40 -7.42
N PHE A 145 -6.94 6.16 -7.09
CA PHE A 145 -7.97 5.77 -6.12
C PHE A 145 -9.31 5.46 -6.81
N GLU A 146 -9.95 4.38 -6.39
CA GLU A 146 -11.29 3.96 -6.82
C GLU A 146 -12.25 4.03 -5.64
N PHE A 147 -13.22 4.93 -5.71
CA PHE A 147 -14.24 5.07 -4.68
C PHE A 147 -15.25 3.92 -4.79
N CYS A 148 -15.27 3.05 -3.77
CA CYS A 148 -16.17 1.92 -3.70
C CYS A 148 -17.25 2.19 -2.65
N SER A 149 -18.52 2.16 -3.07
CA SER A 149 -19.65 2.09 -2.15
C SER A 149 -19.80 0.64 -1.67
N PHE A 150 -19.62 0.40 -0.36
CA PHE A 150 -19.82 -0.87 0.36
C PHE A 150 -18.66 -1.90 0.28
N PHE A 151 -18.08 -2.19 1.44
CA PHE A 151 -17.32 -3.41 1.77
C PHE A 151 -17.92 -4.05 3.01
#